data_AF-A0A4Q6E800-F1
#
_entry.id   AF-A0A4Q6E800-F1
#
_cell.length_a   1.000
_cell.length_b   1.000
_cell.length_c   1.000
_cell.angle_alpha   90.00
_cell.angle_beta   90.00
_cell.angle_gamma   90.00
#
_symmetry.space_group_name_H-M   'P 1'
#
loop_
_entity.id
_entity.type
_entity.pdbx_description
1 polymer ?
#
loop_
_entity_poly.entity_id
_entity_poly.type
_entity_poly.pdbx_seq_one_letter_code
_entity_poly.pdbx_strand_id
1 'polypeptide(L)'
;MKRLTTLTFHYYQLLLLYNIAFTLCGAFIFASEAHGFRVAIFMPAKLVGFAAAAALHYFSSKQTYFYFRNAGYHIGRVIISAFVLDISIYFILMTLVVCLF
;
A
#
# COMPACT_ATOMS: atom_id res chain seq x y z
N MET A 1 -7.53 -8.46 -19.72
CA MET A 1 -6.73 -7.61 -18.81
C MET A 1 -7.46 -6.35 -18.32
N LYS A 2 -8.27 -5.66 -19.16
CA LYS A 2 -8.97 -4.40 -18.78
C LYS A 2 -9.81 -4.46 -17.48
N ARG A 3 -10.42 -5.60 -17.14
CA ARG A 3 -11.23 -5.74 -15.91
C ARG A 3 -10.41 -5.88 -14.62
N LEU A 4 -9.21 -6.47 -14.69
CA LEU A 4 -8.35 -6.66 -13.52
C LEU A 4 -7.84 -5.32 -13.00
N THR A 5 -7.42 -4.42 -13.89
CA THR A 5 -6.96 -3.08 -13.54
C THR A 5 -8.04 -2.27 -12.83
N THR A 6 -9.30 -2.31 -13.31
CA THR A 6 -10.42 -1.63 -12.66
C THR A 6 -10.69 -2.18 -11.27
N LEU A 7 -10.63 -3.50 -11.09
CA LEU A 7 -10.82 -4.17 -9.80
C LEU A 7 -9.68 -3.84 -8.82
N THR A 8 -8.43 -3.89 -9.27
CA THR A 8 -7.27 -3.48 -8.48
C THR A 8 -7.39 -2.02 -8.08
N PHE A 9 -7.85 -1.13 -8.97
CA PHE A 9 -8.04 0.28 -8.66
C PHE A 9 -9.12 0.50 -7.60
N HIS A 10 -10.26 -0.19 -7.69
CA HIS A 10 -11.32 -0.10 -6.68
C HIS A 10 -10.83 -0.62 -5.32
N TYR A 11 -10.10 -1.74 -5.31
CA TYR A 11 -9.53 -2.27 -4.08
C TYR A 11 -8.46 -1.33 -3.49
N TYR A 12 -7.62 -0.74 -4.35
CA TYR A 12 -6.62 0.23 -3.94
C TYR A 12 -7.25 1.50 -3.35
N GLN A 13 -8.35 1.98 -3.93
CA GLN A 13 -9.09 3.13 -3.40
C GLN A 13 -9.60 2.90 -1.97
N LEU A 14 -10.00 1.66 -1.63
CA LEU A 14 -10.41 1.29 -0.28
C LEU A 14 -9.24 1.30 0.71
N LEU A 15 -8.03 0.99 0.23
CA LEU A 15 -6.79 1.01 1.03
C LEU A 15 -6.10 2.38 1.02
N LEU A 16 -6.56 3.33 0.21
CA LEU A 16 -5.87 4.59 -0.06
C LEU A 16 -5.60 5.40 1.22
N LEU A 17 -6.59 5.51 2.10
CA LEU A 17 -6.46 6.24 3.37
C LEU A 17 -5.38 5.63 4.26
N TYR A 18 -5.34 4.29 4.36
CA TYR A 18 -4.30 3.58 5.12
C TYR A 18 -2.93 3.76 4.48
N ASN A 19 -2.84 3.62 3.16
CA ASN A 19 -1.60 3.78 2.42
C ASN A 19 -1.03 5.20 2.59
N ILE A 20 -1.88 6.24 2.53
CA ILE A 20 -1.50 7.63 2.78
C ILE A 20 -1.02 7.80 4.23
N ALA A 21 -1.76 7.28 5.21
CA ALA A 21 -1.38 7.40 6.62
C ALA A 21 -0.01 6.77 6.91
N PHE A 22 0.26 5.57 6.41
CA PHE A 22 1.56 4.91 6.59
C PHE A 22 2.68 5.60 5.81
N THR A 23 2.40 6.15 4.62
CA THR A 23 3.38 6.95 3.86
C THR A 23 3.73 8.25 4.59
N LEU A 24 2.74 8.96 5.13
CA LEU A 24 2.96 10.20 5.90
C LEU A 24 3.70 9.93 7.21
N CYS A 25 3.34 8.85 7.91
CA CYS A 25 4.06 8.41 9.11
C CYS A 25 5.53 8.10 8.79
N GLY A 26 5.79 7.39 7.68
CA GLY A 26 7.13 7.16 7.18
C GLY A 26 7.87 8.46 6.84
N ALA A 27 7.24 9.39 6.14
CA ALA A 27 7.84 10.68 5.79
C ALA A 27 8.13 11.54 7.04
N PHE A 28 7.23 11.56 8.03
CA PHE A 28 7.42 12.30 9.28
C PHE A 28 8.62 11.78 10.07
N ILE A 29 8.70 10.46 10.26
CA ILE A 29 9.83 9.83 10.96
C ILE A 29 11.14 10.08 10.17
N PHE A 30 11.08 10.07 8.83
CA PHE A 30 12.25 10.35 7.98
C PHE A 30 12.74 11.79 8.18
N ALA A 31 11.83 12.76 8.19
CA ALA A 31 12.15 14.17 8.39
C ALA A 31 12.62 14.51 9.81
N SER A 32 12.16 13.78 10.84
CA SER A 32 12.54 14.02 12.24
C SER A 32 13.91 13.47 12.63
N GLU A 33 14.56 12.70 11.78
CA GLU A 33 15.80 11.98 12.09
C GLU A 33 17.02 12.65 11.43
N ALA A 34 17.93 13.19 12.24
CA ALA A 34 19.08 13.99 11.79
C ALA A 34 20.26 13.18 11.21
N HIS A 35 20.23 11.85 11.27
CA HIS A 35 21.35 10.99 10.87
C HIS A 35 20.90 9.92 9.86
N GLY A 36 21.45 9.99 8.65
CA GLY A 36 20.96 9.39 7.39
C GLY A 36 21.00 7.86 7.24
N PHE A 37 20.76 7.08 8.29
CA PHE A 37 20.91 5.62 8.27
C PHE A 37 19.60 4.81 8.05
N ARG A 38 18.50 5.41 7.58
CA ARG A 38 17.16 4.86 7.91
C ARG A 38 16.29 4.29 6.80
N VAL A 39 16.70 4.28 5.54
CA VAL A 39 15.91 3.65 4.45
C VAL A 39 15.58 2.18 4.77
N ALA A 40 16.46 1.49 5.51
CA ALA A 40 16.29 0.08 5.91
C ALA A 40 15.17 -0.18 6.95
N ILE A 41 14.82 0.80 7.80
CA ILE A 41 13.75 0.64 8.82
C ILE A 41 12.39 1.07 8.26
N PHE A 42 12.38 1.94 7.25
CA PHE A 42 11.17 2.44 6.60
C PHE A 42 10.42 1.39 5.78
N MET A 43 11.16 0.58 5.03
CA MET A 43 10.61 -0.50 4.21
C MET A 43 9.76 -1.49 5.04
N PRO A 44 10.28 -2.04 6.16
CA PRO A 44 9.50 -2.90 7.06
C PRO A 44 8.22 -2.26 7.59
N ALA A 45 8.26 -0.98 7.99
CA ALA A 45 7.08 -0.29 8.53
C ALA A 45 5.97 -0.16 7.46
N LYS A 46 6.35 0.16 6.22
CA LYS A 46 5.42 0.23 5.09
C LYS A 46 4.84 -1.14 4.74
N LEU A 47 5.67 -2.18 4.75
CA LEU A 47 5.24 -3.58 4.53
C LEU A 47 4.22 -4.02 5.58
N VAL A 48 4.53 -3.82 6.86
CA VAL A 48 3.66 -4.18 7.98
C VAL A 48 2.37 -3.35 7.95
N GLY A 49 2.46 -2.05 7.65
CA GLY A 49 1.30 -1.17 7.53
C GLY A 49 0.33 -1.60 6.42
N PHE A 50 0.86 -1.92 5.23
CA PHE A 50 0.05 -2.44 4.13
C PHE A 50 -0.56 -3.80 4.49
N ALA A 51 0.22 -4.72 5.06
CA ALA A 51 -0.28 -6.04 5.47
C ALA A 51 -1.38 -5.93 6.52
N ALA A 52 -1.22 -5.06 7.50
CA ALA A 52 -2.23 -4.78 8.52
C ALA A 52 -3.50 -4.17 7.91
N ALA A 53 -3.36 -3.21 6.98
CA ALA A 53 -4.50 -2.62 6.27
C ALA A 53 -5.26 -3.65 5.43
N ALA A 54 -4.52 -4.50 4.68
CA ALA A 54 -5.10 -5.57 3.89
C ALA A 54 -5.81 -6.62 4.77
N ALA A 55 -5.21 -7.00 5.90
CA ALA A 55 -5.80 -7.93 6.87
C ALA A 55 -7.04 -7.35 7.56
N LEU A 56 -6.99 -6.08 7.98
CA LEU A 56 -8.12 -5.39 8.58
C LEU A 56 -9.27 -5.25 7.58
N HIS A 57 -8.97 -4.87 6.35
CA HIS A 57 -9.96 -4.81 5.28
C HIS A 57 -10.54 -6.21 4.98
N TYR A 58 -9.72 -7.25 5.01
CA TYR A 58 -10.14 -8.65 4.88
C TYR A 58 -11.13 -9.06 5.98
N PHE A 59 -10.84 -8.69 7.21
CA PHE A 59 -11.70 -9.00 8.34
C PHE A 59 -13.02 -8.22 8.30
N SER A 60 -12.96 -6.92 8.06
CA SER A 60 -14.12 -6.02 8.15
C SER A 60 -15.05 -6.07 6.93
N SER A 61 -14.53 -6.38 5.75
CA SER A 61 -15.27 -6.19 4.48
C SER A 61 -15.43 -7.50 3.70
N LYS A 62 -15.84 -8.58 4.38
CA LYS A 62 -16.01 -9.93 3.80
C LYS A 62 -16.86 -9.96 2.52
N GLN A 63 -17.89 -9.11 2.44
CA GLN A 63 -18.77 -9.00 1.27
C GLN A 63 -18.04 -8.58 -0.01
N THR A 64 -17.07 -7.69 0.11
CA THR A 64 -16.26 -7.20 -1.02
C THR A 64 -15.44 -8.35 -1.62
N TYR A 65 -14.98 -9.30 -0.80
CA TYR A 65 -14.25 -10.50 -1.24
C TYR A 65 -15.12 -11.48 -2.03
N PHE A 66 -16.41 -11.58 -1.70
CA PHE A 66 -17.35 -12.37 -2.51
C PHE A 66 -17.54 -11.77 -3.90
N TYR A 67 -17.52 -10.44 -4.04
CA TYR A 67 -17.60 -9.78 -5.34
C TYR A 67 -16.40 -10.13 -6.24
N PHE A 68 -15.17 -10.04 -5.71
CA PHE A 68 -13.95 -10.40 -6.46
C PHE A 68 -13.92 -11.89 -6.83
N ARG A 69 -14.37 -12.76 -5.92
CA ARG A 69 -14.45 -14.21 -6.14
C ARG A 69 -15.49 -14.57 -7.19
N ASN A 70 -16.66 -13.93 -7.16
CA ASN A 70 -17.72 -14.12 -8.17
C ASN A 70 -17.32 -13.60 -9.55
N ALA A 71 -16.41 -12.62 -9.61
CA ALA A 71 -15.82 -12.15 -10.86
C ALA A 71 -14.71 -13.09 -11.41
N GLY A 72 -14.44 -14.22 -10.74
CA GLY A 72 -13.45 -15.22 -11.17
C GLY A 72 -12.00 -14.88 -10.81
N TYR A 73 -11.76 -13.88 -9.95
CA TYR A 73 -10.41 -13.47 -9.57
C TYR A 73 -10.02 -14.00 -8.19
N HIS A 74 -8.81 -14.56 -8.09
CA HIS A 74 -8.19 -14.83 -6.80
C HIS A 74 -7.83 -13.52 -6.11
N ILE A 75 -8.36 -13.33 -4.91
CA ILE A 75 -8.13 -12.11 -4.14
C ILE A 75 -6.65 -11.86 -3.85
N GLY A 76 -5.87 -12.91 -3.61
CA GLY A 76 -4.43 -12.77 -3.38
C GLY A 76 -3.73 -12.04 -4.54
N ARG A 77 -4.17 -12.27 -5.79
CA ARG A 77 -3.62 -11.58 -6.96
C ARG A 77 -3.98 -10.09 -6.99
N VAL A 78 -5.20 -9.74 -6.55
CA VAL A 78 -5.64 -8.34 -6.43
C VAL A 78 -4.85 -7.62 -5.34
N ILE A 79 -4.67 -8.25 -4.18
CA ILE A 79 -3.88 -7.71 -3.05
C ILE A 79 -2.43 -7.49 -3.46
N ILE A 80 -1.79 -8.50 -4.07
CA ILE A 80 -0.42 -8.39 -4.57
C ILE A 80 -0.30 -7.27 -5.60
N SER A 81 -1.25 -7.14 -6.54
CA SER A 81 -1.21 -6.05 -7.52
C SER A 81 -1.36 -4.66 -6.90
N ALA A 82 -2.21 -4.51 -5.87
CA ALA A 82 -2.37 -3.27 -5.14
C ALA A 82 -1.12 -2.92 -4.31
N PHE A 83 -0.49 -3.94 -3.73
CA PHE A 83 0.76 -3.81 -2.99
C PHE A 83 1.92 -3.35 -3.87
N VAL A 84 2.07 -3.94 -5.06
CA VAL A 84 3.11 -3.53 -6.03
C VAL A 84 2.91 -2.08 -6.44
N LEU A 85 1.68 -1.65 -6.67
CA LEU A 85 1.34 -0.24 -6.94
C LEU A 85 1.72 0.67 -5.76
N ASP A 86 1.32 0.32 -4.55
CA ASP A 86 1.61 1.12 -3.34
C ASP A 86 3.12 1.27 -3.10
N ILE A 87 3.88 0.18 -3.20
CA ILE A 87 5.33 0.20 -3.07
C ILE A 87 5.99 1.03 -4.16
N SER A 88 5.52 0.93 -5.40
CA SER A 88 6.06 1.72 -6.51
C SER A 88 5.88 3.22 -6.26
N ILE A 89 4.69 3.63 -5.82
CA ILE A 89 4.40 5.02 -5.45
C ILE A 89 5.28 5.46 -4.28
N TYR A 90 5.42 4.60 -3.27
CA TYR A 90 6.28 4.88 -2.12
C TYR A 90 7.74 5.09 -2.50
N PHE A 91 8.31 4.26 -3.38
CA PHE A 91 9.66 4.44 -3.90
C PHE A 91 9.84 5.75 -4.68
N ILE A 92 8.86 6.11 -5.51
CA ILE A 92 8.88 7.39 -6.25
C ILE A 92 8.88 8.56 -5.26
N LEU A 93 8.03 8.51 -4.23
CA LEU A 93 7.99 9.56 -3.22
C LEU A 93 9.29 9.65 -2.41
N MET A 94 9.87 8.51 -2.00
CA MET A 94 11.13 8.51 -1.26
C MET A 94 12.29 9.04 -2.10
N THR A 95 12.38 8.68 -3.38
CA THR A 95 13.40 9.22 -4.29
C THR A 95 13.23 10.72 -4.51
N LEU A 96 12.00 11.21 -4.67
CA LEU A 96 11.72 12.65 -4.74
C LEU A 96 12.13 13.38 -3.47
N VAL A 97 11.79 12.85 -2.29
CA VAL A 97 12.18 13.44 -1.00
C VAL A 97 13.70 13.49 -0.86
N VAL A 98 14.41 12.41 -1.19
CA VAL A 98 15.88 12.37 -1.12
C VAL A 98 16.52 13.33 -2.11
N CYS A 99 15.96 13.54 -3.31
CA CYS A 99 16.49 14.53 -4.26
C CYS A 99 16.22 15.99 -3.86
N LEU A 100 15.29 16.23 -2.94
CA LEU A 100 14.90 17.59 -2.52
C LEU A 100 15.73 18.12 -1.34
N PHE A 101 16.41 17.22 -0.62
CA PHE A 101 17.33 17.51 0.48
C PHE A 101 18.78 17.36 0.02
#